data_AF-A0A1C6I1V6-F1
#
_entry.id   AF-A0A1C6I1V6-F1
#
_cell.length_a   1.000
_cell.length_b   1.000
_cell.length_c   1.000
_cell.angle_alpha   90.00
_cell.angle_beta   90.00
_cell.angle_gamma   90.00
#
_symmetry.space_group_name_H-M   'P 1'
#
loop_
_entity.id
_entity.type
_entity.pdbx_description
1 polymer ?
#
loop_
_entity_poly.entity_id
_entity_poly.type
_entity_poly.pdbx_seq_one_letter_code
_entity_poly.pdbx_strand_id
1 'polypeptide(L)'
;MGAVLDRNGLRPARCYIQHPYDEWLNEGVVTLDYLYESKSEEVGRERRENLLKAFGYSYEDLTDTILPMMEIGEEPLGSMGIDTPLTVFSKREQPLFNYFKQLFAQVTNPPIDAIREEGVPSTKVYLGTDCVATALRQGAKSIIQLEITDKVPKCRMVKIRRWKSSFNKYRK
;
A
#
# COMPACT_ATOMS: atom_id res chain seq x y z
N MET A 1 1.64 -29.41 39.60
CA MET A 1 0.40 -29.47 38.79
C MET A 1 0.63 -28.69 37.51
N GLY A 2 0.74 -29.35 36.37
CA GLY A 2 0.87 -28.69 35.07
C GLY A 2 -0.51 -28.33 34.55
N ALA A 3 -0.78 -27.04 34.35
CA ALA A 3 -2.00 -26.61 33.69
C ALA A 3 -1.90 -26.94 32.19
N VAL A 4 -2.97 -27.52 31.61
CA VAL A 4 -3.10 -27.67 30.16
C VAL A 4 -3.47 -26.30 29.62
N LEU A 5 -2.57 -25.73 28.82
CA LEU A 5 -2.63 -24.33 28.40
C LEU A 5 -3.28 -24.25 27.02
N ASP A 6 -4.55 -23.85 26.98
CA ASP A 6 -5.26 -23.60 25.73
C ASP A 6 -4.77 -22.31 25.03
N ARG A 7 -4.91 -22.24 23.70
CA ARG A 7 -4.50 -21.10 22.87
C ARG A 7 -5.07 -19.77 23.37
N ASN A 8 -6.28 -19.80 23.94
CA ASN A 8 -6.99 -18.63 24.42
C ASN A 8 -6.60 -18.20 25.84
N GLY A 9 -5.94 -19.08 26.61
CA GLY A 9 -5.79 -18.91 28.07
C GLY A 9 -4.51 -18.21 28.54
N LEU A 10 -3.42 -18.19 27.75
CA LEU A 10 -2.11 -17.71 28.25
C LEU A 10 -1.35 -16.72 27.39
N ARG A 11 -1.41 -16.83 26.06
CA ARG A 11 -0.57 -16.02 25.18
C ARG A 11 -0.96 -14.54 25.16
N PRO A 12 -2.25 -14.16 25.11
CA PRO A 12 -2.63 -12.77 25.20
C PRO A 12 -2.37 -12.24 26.61
N ALA A 13 -2.92 -12.88 27.65
CA ALA A 13 -2.91 -12.33 29.01
C ALA A 13 -1.50 -12.11 29.58
N ARG A 14 -0.58 -13.08 29.47
CA ARG A 14 0.75 -12.93 30.10
C ARG A 14 1.68 -11.97 29.35
N CYS A 15 1.54 -11.85 28.03
CA CYS A 15 2.38 -10.94 27.25
C CYS A 15 1.81 -9.52 27.23
N TYR A 16 0.48 -9.38 27.16
CA TYR A 16 -0.21 -8.11 27.12
C TYR A 16 -0.11 -7.32 28.43
N ILE A 17 -0.05 -7.99 29.58
CA ILE A 17 0.07 -7.32 30.90
C ILE A 17 1.49 -6.78 31.16
N GLN A 18 2.50 -7.15 30.37
CA GLN A 18 3.89 -6.73 30.63
C GLN A 18 4.12 -5.24 30.39
N HIS A 19 3.39 -4.64 29.44
CA HIS A 19 3.51 -3.24 29.08
C HIS A 19 2.14 -2.67 28.69
N PRO A 20 1.88 -1.36 28.88
CA PRO A 20 0.61 -0.73 28.53
C PRO A 20 0.51 -0.47 27.02
N TYR A 21 0.36 -1.54 26.24
CA TYR A 21 0.33 -1.46 24.77
C TYR A 21 -0.81 -0.58 24.24
N ASP A 22 -1.97 -0.59 24.92
CA ASP A 22 -3.12 0.23 24.50
C ASP A 22 -2.84 1.73 24.62
N GLU A 23 -2.21 2.15 25.72
CA GLU A 23 -1.83 3.55 25.93
C GLU A 23 -0.83 3.99 24.86
N TRP A 24 0.18 3.15 24.60
CA TRP A 24 1.19 3.42 23.57
C TRP A 24 0.58 3.54 22.18
N LEU A 25 -0.39 2.70 21.83
CA LEU A 25 -1.05 2.76 20.53
C LEU A 25 -1.95 3.99 20.41
N ASN A 26 -2.72 4.33 21.45
CA ASN A 26 -3.63 5.47 21.43
C ASN A 26 -2.89 6.81 21.39
N GLU A 27 -1.78 6.95 22.11
CA GLU A 27 -1.00 8.18 22.13
C GLU A 27 -0.02 8.28 20.95
N GLY A 28 0.53 7.14 20.54
CA GLY A 28 1.63 7.07 19.61
C GLY A 28 1.23 6.85 18.16
N VAL A 29 0.05 6.33 17.85
CA VAL A 29 -0.35 6.03 16.46
C VAL A 29 -1.32 7.08 15.94
N VAL A 30 -0.90 7.79 14.89
CA VAL A 30 -1.74 8.76 14.19
C VAL A 30 -2.26 8.15 12.89
N THR A 31 -3.56 7.94 12.79
CA THR A 31 -4.21 7.47 11.55
C THR A 31 -4.54 8.64 10.62
N LEU A 32 -4.06 8.60 9.38
CA LEU A 32 -4.50 9.55 8.34
C LEU A 32 -5.79 9.06 7.67
N ASP A 33 -6.93 9.27 8.33
CA ASP A 33 -8.21 8.70 7.88
C ASP A 33 -8.95 9.48 6.80
N TYR A 34 -8.72 10.78 6.59
CA TYR A 34 -9.42 11.49 5.53
C TYR A 34 -8.59 12.63 4.95
N LEU A 35 -8.15 12.46 3.71
CA LEU A 35 -7.47 13.51 2.97
C LEU A 35 -8.48 14.17 2.06
N TYR A 36 -8.97 15.34 2.49
CA TYR A 36 -9.59 16.33 1.62
C TYR A 36 -8.91 16.35 0.24
N GLU A 37 -9.72 16.24 -0.81
CA GLU A 37 -9.31 16.43 -2.20
C GLU A 37 -8.54 17.74 -2.30
N SER A 38 -7.21 17.65 -2.43
CA SER A 38 -6.45 18.80 -2.88
C SER A 38 -6.76 18.96 -4.36
N LYS A 39 -7.19 20.15 -4.81
CA LYS A 39 -7.25 20.48 -6.24
C LYS A 39 -5.94 20.03 -6.90
N SER A 40 -6.02 19.04 -7.77
CA SER A 40 -4.89 18.66 -8.60
C SER A 40 -4.58 19.81 -9.52
N GLU A 41 -3.31 20.16 -9.69
CA GLU A 41 -2.90 21.07 -10.75
C GLU A 41 -3.30 20.45 -12.08
N GLU A 42 -4.14 21.15 -12.86
CA GLU A 42 -4.51 20.70 -14.19
C GLU A 42 -3.26 20.76 -15.08
N VAL A 43 -2.78 19.58 -15.48
CA VAL A 43 -1.69 19.48 -16.44
C VAL A 43 -2.26 19.77 -17.83
N GLY A 44 -1.76 20.81 -18.49
CA GLY A 44 -2.16 21.16 -19.85
C GLY A 44 -2.02 19.99 -20.82
N ARG A 45 -2.91 19.92 -21.83
CA ARG A 45 -3.02 18.78 -22.76
C ARG A 45 -1.68 18.37 -23.39
N GLU A 46 -0.94 19.33 -23.92
CA GLU A 46 0.36 19.11 -24.56
C GLU A 46 1.36 18.47 -23.58
N ARG A 47 1.46 19.02 -22.37
CA ARG A 47 2.34 18.48 -21.33
C ARG A 47 1.94 17.06 -20.93
N ARG A 48 0.64 16.78 -20.85
CA ARG A 48 0.13 15.42 -20.56
C ARG A 48 0.51 14.44 -21.67
N GLU A 49 0.30 14.80 -22.93
CA GLU A 49 0.64 13.97 -24.08
C GLU A 49 2.15 13.69 -24.15
N ASN A 50 2.98 14.68 -23.85
CA ASN A 50 4.43 14.52 -23.78
C ASN A 50 4.85 13.58 -22.64
N LEU A 51 4.22 13.69 -21.46
CA LEU A 51 4.50 12.79 -20.34
C LEU A 51 4.09 11.35 -20.64
N LEU A 52 2.90 11.13 -21.21
CA LEU A 52 2.43 9.79 -21.57
C LEU A 52 3.40 9.10 -22.54
N LYS A 53 3.86 9.83 -23.56
CA LYS A 53 4.88 9.34 -24.50
C LYS A 53 6.21 9.07 -23.80
N ALA A 54 6.67 9.96 -22.92
CA ALA A 54 7.93 9.81 -22.20
C ALA A 54 7.94 8.60 -21.26
N PHE A 55 6.79 8.23 -20.69
CA PHE A 55 6.64 7.04 -19.84
C PHE A 55 6.27 5.77 -20.62
N GLY A 56 6.14 5.85 -21.95
CA GLY A 56 5.84 4.70 -22.81
C GLY A 56 4.39 4.22 -22.78
N TYR A 57 3.43 5.06 -22.37
CA TYR A 57 2.01 4.69 -22.44
C TYR A 57 1.54 4.66 -23.90
N SER A 58 0.99 3.52 -24.31
CA SER A 58 0.35 3.36 -25.60
C SER A 58 -1.13 3.76 -25.56
N TYR A 59 -1.74 3.83 -26.74
CA TYR A 59 -3.19 4.07 -26.84
C TYR A 59 -3.98 2.89 -26.25
N GLU A 60 -3.53 1.67 -26.52
CA GLU A 60 -4.12 0.42 -26.01
C GLU A 60 -4.08 0.37 -24.47
N ASP A 61 -2.96 0.75 -23.84
CA ASP A 61 -2.86 0.81 -22.37
C ASP A 61 -3.90 1.78 -21.77
N LEU A 62 -4.17 2.88 -22.46
CA LEU A 62 -5.14 3.86 -22.00
C LEU A 62 -6.56 3.34 -22.18
N THR A 63 -6.89 2.81 -23.36
CA THR A 63 -8.27 2.41 -23.69
C THR A 63 -8.67 1.09 -23.05
N ASP A 64 -7.77 0.12 -23.05
CA ASP A 64 -8.10 -1.26 -22.70
C ASP A 64 -7.81 -1.53 -21.22
N THR A 65 -6.92 -0.73 -20.62
CA THR A 65 -6.55 -0.89 -19.20
C THR A 65 -7.08 0.26 -18.33
N ILE A 66 -6.67 1.50 -18.60
CA ILE A 66 -6.93 2.63 -17.68
C ILE A 66 -8.39 3.11 -17.72
N LEU A 67 -9.01 3.21 -18.90
CA LEU A 67 -10.42 3.62 -19.03
C LEU A 67 -11.38 2.68 -18.28
N PRO A 68 -11.35 1.34 -18.47
CA PRO A 68 -12.27 0.45 -17.75
C PRO A 68 -12.03 0.48 -16.23
N MET A 69 -10.78 0.60 -15.76
CA MET A 69 -10.50 0.78 -14.34
C MET A 69 -11.12 2.07 -13.78
N MET A 70 -11.21 3.13 -14.58
CA MET A 70 -11.83 4.39 -14.18
C MET A 70 -13.36 4.30 -14.16
N GLU A 71 -13.97 3.61 -15.11
CA GLU A 71 -15.43 3.53 -15.26
C GLU A 71 -16.08 2.50 -14.33
N ILE A 72 -15.46 1.31 -14.23
CA ILE A 72 -16.01 0.16 -13.49
C ILE A 72 -15.42 0.08 -12.08
N GLY A 73 -14.18 0.56 -11.89
CA GLY A 73 -13.46 0.44 -10.62
C GLY A 73 -12.82 -0.93 -10.38
N GLU A 74 -12.78 -1.78 -11.41
CA GLU A 74 -12.18 -3.11 -11.39
C GLU A 74 -11.10 -3.24 -12.48
N GLU A 75 -10.14 -4.14 -12.28
CA GLU A 75 -9.14 -4.45 -13.29
C GLU A 75 -9.80 -5.16 -14.49
N PRO A 76 -9.53 -4.75 -15.73
CA PRO A 76 -10.17 -5.33 -16.90
C PRO A 76 -9.75 -6.78 -17.13
N LEU A 77 -10.72 -7.58 -17.55
CA LEU A 77 -10.50 -8.99 -17.86
C LEU A 77 -10.04 -9.16 -19.32
N GLY A 78 -8.89 -9.81 -19.50
CA GLY A 78 -8.37 -10.23 -20.79
C GLY A 78 -8.56 -11.72 -21.06
N SER A 79 -8.50 -12.12 -22.33
CA SER A 79 -8.52 -13.52 -22.75
C SER A 79 -7.46 -13.77 -23.82
N MET A 80 -7.07 -15.04 -24.00
CA MET A 80 -5.95 -15.47 -24.85
C MET A 80 -4.62 -14.95 -24.28
N GLY A 81 -3.78 -15.87 -23.78
CA GLY A 81 -2.55 -15.52 -23.06
C GLY A 81 -1.65 -14.50 -23.79
N ILE A 82 -0.64 -13.99 -23.08
CA ILE A 82 0.23 -12.95 -23.62
C ILE A 82 1.11 -13.52 -24.75
N ASP A 83 0.79 -13.17 -26.01
CA ASP A 83 1.54 -13.56 -27.22
C ASP A 83 2.64 -12.56 -27.60
N THR A 84 3.12 -11.79 -26.62
CA THR A 84 4.24 -10.86 -26.84
C THR A 84 5.56 -11.52 -26.45
N PRO A 85 6.68 -11.20 -27.14
CA PRO A 85 7.98 -11.72 -26.76
C PRO A 85 8.34 -11.29 -25.33
N LEU A 86 9.18 -12.08 -24.66
CA LEU A 86 9.76 -11.66 -23.38
C LEU A 86 10.37 -10.27 -23.52
N THR A 87 10.25 -9.47 -22.46
CA THR A 87 10.61 -8.06 -22.45
C THR A 87 12.04 -7.80 -22.94
N VAL A 88 12.97 -8.70 -22.63
CA VAL A 88 14.39 -8.65 -23.06
C VAL A 88 14.56 -8.82 -24.58
N PHE A 89 13.64 -9.53 -25.25
CA PHE A 89 13.66 -9.76 -26.70
C PHE A 89 12.74 -8.81 -27.48
N SER A 90 12.05 -7.91 -26.79
CA SER A 90 11.21 -6.91 -27.44
C SER A 90 12.05 -5.95 -28.29
N LYS A 91 11.63 -5.71 -29.53
CA LYS A 91 12.22 -4.68 -30.39
C LYS A 91 11.82 -3.26 -29.98
N ARG A 92 10.76 -3.13 -29.18
CA ARG A 92 10.26 -1.87 -28.64
C ARG A 92 10.77 -1.67 -27.22
N GLU A 93 10.97 -0.43 -26.82
CA GLU A 93 11.25 -0.06 -25.44
C GLU A 93 10.06 -0.47 -24.56
N GLN A 94 10.36 -1.19 -23.48
CA GLN A 94 9.37 -1.71 -22.55
C GLN A 94 9.60 -1.07 -21.18
N PRO A 95 8.53 -0.72 -20.46
CA PRO A 95 8.66 -0.13 -19.13
C PRO A 95 9.29 -1.12 -18.14
N LEU A 96 9.96 -0.58 -17.13
CA LEU A 96 10.71 -1.36 -16.14
C LEU A 96 9.87 -2.44 -15.45
N PHE A 97 8.61 -2.17 -15.17
CA PHE A 97 7.72 -3.12 -14.49
C PHE A 97 7.45 -4.39 -15.32
N ASN A 98 7.58 -4.37 -16.65
CA ASN A 98 7.36 -5.55 -17.49
C ASN A 98 8.42 -6.64 -17.30
N TYR A 99 9.61 -6.26 -16.81
CA TYR A 99 10.71 -7.18 -16.51
C TYR A 99 10.49 -7.97 -15.22
N PHE A 100 9.70 -7.45 -14.28
CA PHE A 100 9.39 -8.12 -13.03
C PHE A 100 8.16 -8.99 -13.20
N LYS A 101 8.26 -10.28 -12.84
CA LYS A 101 7.14 -11.21 -12.83
C LYS A 101 6.69 -11.46 -11.40
N GLN A 102 5.38 -11.41 -11.18
CA GLN A 102 4.80 -11.72 -9.87
C GLN A 102 5.04 -13.20 -9.57
N LEU A 103 5.64 -13.48 -8.43
CA LEU A 103 5.79 -14.84 -7.93
C LEU A 103 4.49 -15.30 -7.29
N PHE A 104 4.15 -16.57 -7.47
CA PHE A 104 3.01 -17.19 -6.81
C PHE A 104 3.45 -18.43 -6.02
N ALA A 105 2.72 -18.71 -4.96
CA ALA A 105 2.92 -19.89 -4.15
C ALA A 105 2.39 -21.13 -4.88
N GLN A 106 3.20 -22.19 -4.93
CA GLN A 106 2.79 -23.48 -5.49
C GLN A 106 3.24 -24.61 -4.57
N VAL A 107 2.32 -25.53 -4.22
CA VAL A 107 2.53 -26.75 -3.43
C VAL A 107 2.93 -26.51 -1.96
N THR A 108 3.95 -25.70 -1.70
CA THR A 108 4.55 -25.51 -0.37
C THR A 108 3.68 -24.71 0.59
N ASN A 109 2.84 -23.81 0.06
CA ASN A 109 1.92 -22.98 0.82
C ASN A 109 0.69 -22.68 -0.05
N PRO A 110 -0.54 -22.81 0.48
CA PRO A 110 -1.74 -22.46 -0.28
C PRO A 110 -1.81 -20.94 -0.52
N PRO A 111 -2.25 -20.49 -1.71
CA PRO A 111 -2.56 -19.08 -1.92
C PRO A 111 -3.78 -18.67 -1.07
N ILE A 112 -3.79 -17.41 -0.62
CA ILE A 112 -4.90 -16.83 0.14
C ILE A 112 -5.96 -16.31 -0.85
N ASP A 113 -7.24 -16.59 -0.58
CA ASP A 113 -8.34 -16.06 -1.38
C ASP A 113 -8.67 -14.63 -0.92
N ALA A 114 -8.25 -13.63 -1.70
CA ALA A 114 -8.42 -12.23 -1.35
C ALA A 114 -9.90 -11.77 -1.27
N ILE A 115 -10.83 -12.49 -1.91
CA ILE A 115 -12.26 -12.14 -1.92
C ILE A 115 -12.98 -12.83 -0.77
N ARG A 116 -12.74 -14.13 -0.58
CA ARG A 116 -13.42 -14.90 0.48
C ARG A 116 -12.81 -14.68 1.86
N GLU A 117 -11.53 -14.35 1.93
CA GLU A 117 -10.78 -14.13 3.17
C GLU A 117 -10.34 -12.67 3.32
N GLU A 118 -11.15 -11.70 2.86
CA GLU A 118 -10.83 -10.26 2.85
C GLU A 118 -10.37 -9.71 4.23
N GLY A 119 -10.85 -10.29 5.34
CA GLY A 119 -10.45 -9.88 6.69
C GLY A 119 -9.08 -10.36 7.16
N VAL A 120 -8.39 -11.21 6.39
CA VAL A 120 -7.05 -11.74 6.71
C VAL A 120 -5.92 -10.82 6.21
N PRO A 121 -5.88 -10.40 4.93
CA PRO A 121 -4.88 -9.45 4.46
C PRO A 121 -5.18 -8.04 4.99
N SER A 122 -4.13 -7.26 5.19
CA SER A 122 -4.24 -5.87 5.62
C SER A 122 -3.36 -4.99 4.74
N THR A 123 -3.93 -3.90 4.23
CA THR A 123 -3.21 -2.90 3.41
C THR A 123 -2.71 -1.72 4.25
N LYS A 124 -2.66 -1.89 5.58
CA LYS A 124 -2.16 -0.88 6.52
C LYS A 124 -0.63 -0.83 6.45
N VAL A 125 -0.11 0.38 6.24
CA VAL A 125 1.32 0.66 6.19
C VAL A 125 1.66 1.67 7.27
N TYR A 126 2.70 1.38 8.06
CA TYR A 126 3.22 2.29 9.06
C TYR A 126 4.39 3.07 8.47
N LEU A 127 4.37 4.40 8.62
CA LEU A 127 5.49 5.25 8.25
C LEU A 127 6.29 5.63 9.50
N GLY A 128 7.60 5.33 9.46
CA GLY A 128 8.51 5.64 10.55
C GLY A 128 9.52 4.51 10.75
N THR A 129 9.73 4.18 12.01
CA THR A 129 10.59 3.09 12.49
C THR A 129 10.06 1.70 12.12
N ASP A 130 10.96 0.73 11.97
CA ASP A 130 10.70 -0.64 11.51
C ASP A 130 9.67 -1.44 12.34
N CYS A 131 9.45 -1.04 13.61
CA CYS A 131 8.53 -1.74 14.49
C CYS A 131 7.81 -0.79 15.45
N VAL A 132 6.47 -0.76 15.36
CA VAL A 132 5.59 0.09 16.16
C VAL A 132 5.84 -0.13 17.66
N ALA A 133 5.78 -1.38 18.10
CA ALA A 133 5.94 -1.73 19.53
C ALA A 133 7.32 -1.37 20.10
N THR A 134 8.39 -1.61 19.34
CA THR A 134 9.76 -1.30 19.78
C THR A 134 10.00 0.20 19.82
N ALA A 135 9.49 0.93 18.83
CA ALA A 135 9.64 2.37 18.77
C ALA A 135 8.88 3.07 19.89
N LEU A 136 7.65 2.66 20.18
CA LEU A 136 6.88 3.20 21.31
C LEU A 136 7.56 2.89 22.66
N ARG A 137 8.13 1.68 22.81
CA ARG A 137 8.95 1.32 23.98
C ARG A 137 10.21 2.19 24.14
N GLN A 138 10.81 2.62 23.02
CA GLN A 138 11.99 3.49 23.01
C GLN A 138 11.65 4.99 23.15
N GLY A 139 10.38 5.33 23.39
CA GLY A 139 9.93 6.71 23.57
C GLY A 139 9.72 7.47 22.26
N ALA A 140 9.43 6.78 21.16
CA ALA A 140 9.03 7.44 19.92
C ALA A 140 7.73 8.25 20.17
N LYS A 141 7.82 9.57 19.97
CA LYS A 141 6.71 10.50 20.26
C LYS A 141 5.47 10.29 19.36
N SER A 142 5.64 9.77 18.14
CA SER A 142 4.53 9.42 17.26
C SER A 142 5.00 8.59 16.05
N ILE A 143 4.17 7.63 15.66
CA ILE A 143 4.26 6.78 14.48
C ILE A 143 3.00 7.01 13.67
N ILE A 144 3.15 7.09 12.35
CA ILE A 144 2.03 7.36 11.48
C ILE A 144 1.53 6.06 10.92
N GLN A 145 0.23 5.81 11.04
CA GLN A 145 -0.45 4.75 10.33
C GLN A 145 -1.13 5.31 9.08
N LEU A 146 -0.80 4.73 7.94
CA LEU A 146 -1.49 4.96 6.69
C LEU A 146 -2.27 3.71 6.32
N GLU A 147 -3.58 3.83 6.18
CA GLU A 147 -4.37 2.78 5.56
C GLU A 147 -4.44 3.04 4.06
N ILE A 148 -3.77 2.20 3.26
CA ILE A 148 -3.88 2.27 1.80
C ILE A 148 -5.20 1.57 1.43
N THR A 149 -6.29 2.32 1.47
CA THR A 149 -7.58 1.88 0.95
C THR A 149 -7.53 1.80 -0.58
N ASP A 150 -8.36 0.94 -1.17
CA ASP A 150 -8.43 0.69 -2.62
C ASP A 150 -8.66 1.96 -3.46
N LYS A 151 -9.23 2.98 -2.83
CA LYS A 151 -9.31 4.34 -3.36
C LYS A 151 -7.97 5.03 -3.13
N VAL A 152 -6.96 4.80 -3.98
CA VAL A 152 -5.70 5.57 -3.93
C VAL A 152 -5.94 6.99 -4.47
N PRO A 153 -6.08 8.03 -3.62
CA PRO A 153 -6.30 9.36 -4.14
C PRO A 153 -4.92 9.99 -4.41
N LYS A 154 -4.69 10.47 -5.64
CA LYS A 154 -3.46 11.21 -6.03
C LYS A 154 -3.10 12.35 -5.06
N CYS A 155 -4.07 12.91 -4.33
CA CYS A 155 -3.86 13.98 -3.34
C CYS A 155 -3.11 13.55 -2.07
N ARG A 156 -2.84 12.24 -1.87
CA ARG A 156 -2.18 11.71 -0.66
C ARG A 156 -0.71 12.12 -0.53
N MET A 157 0.03 12.12 -1.64
CA MET A 157 1.47 12.45 -1.64
C MET A 157 1.75 13.93 -1.32
N VAL A 158 0.88 14.85 -1.74
CA VAL A 158 1.05 16.29 -1.51
C VAL A 158 0.95 16.63 -0.01
N LYS A 159 0.07 15.96 0.73
CA LYS A 159 -0.04 16.13 2.18
C LYS A 159 1.12 15.51 2.96
N ILE A 160 1.64 14.33 2.58
CA ILE A 160 2.85 13.77 3.23
C ILE A 160 4.02 14.76 3.10
N ARG A 161 4.20 15.38 1.93
CA ARG A 161 5.23 16.40 1.71
C ARG A 161 5.00 17.67 2.54
N ARG A 162 3.76 18.17 2.62
CA ARG A 162 3.42 19.35 3.45
C ARG A 162 3.56 19.05 4.95
N TRP A 163 3.17 17.86 5.39
CA TRP A 163 3.23 17.44 6.78
C TRP A 163 4.67 17.27 7.28
N LYS A 164 5.61 16.77 6.46
CA LYS A 164 7.05 16.78 6.80
C LYS A 164 7.57 18.19 7.16
N SER A 165 7.05 19.23 6.52
CA SER A 165 7.40 20.63 6.81
C SER A 165 6.87 21.08 8.19
N SER A 166 5.66 20.63 8.57
CA SER A 166 5.06 20.90 9.88
C SER A 166 5.64 20.02 11.01
N PHE A 167 6.06 18.79 10.70
CA PHE A 167 6.57 17.83 11.69
C PHE A 167 7.95 18.20 12.23
N ASN A 168 8.77 18.89 11.44
CA ASN A 168 10.07 19.40 11.89
C ASN A 168 9.95 20.45 13.02
N LYS A 169 8.73 20.94 13.29
CA LYS A 169 8.40 21.84 14.40
C LYS A 169 8.24 21.12 15.74
N TYR A 170 7.97 19.81 15.73
CA TYR A 170 7.74 18.96 16.92
C TYR A 170 8.95 18.11 17.31
N ARG A 171 10.07 18.29 16.60
CA ARG A 171 11.36 17.60 16.85
C ARG A 171 12.29 18.40 17.79
N LYS A 172 11.81 19.51 18.39
CA LYS A 172 12.45 20.16 19.52
C LYS A 172 11.81 19.72 20.83
#